data_AF-A0A7X0D4X9-F1
#
_entry.id   AF-A0A7X0D4X9-F1
#
_cell.length_a   1.000
_cell.length_b   1.000
_cell.length_c   1.000
_cell.angle_alpha   90.00
_cell.angle_beta   90.00
_cell.angle_gamma   90.00
#
_symmetry.space_group_name_H-M   'P 1'
#
loop_
_entity.id
_entity.type
_entity.pdbx_description
1 polymer ?
#
loop_
_entity_poly.entity_id
_entity_poly.type
_entity_poly.pdbx_seq_one_letter_code
_entity_poly.pdbx_strand_id
1 'polypeptide(L)'
;MASMRTGEALTLAALQTWAQYHEVAIERVESWDVVVHRAEEVRADGTRHRRLYRETFPPVIAIKRRANTFTVEAVHEPAGAQCFHVRVITPRLSGGELVDPGYLAELVAVARIQRKCRARCGATAENLRVLTTERTYSAHRPSDWKG
;
A
#
# COMPACT_ATOMS: atom_id res chain seq x y z
N MET A 1 -20.42 2.49 19.62
CA MET A 1 -19.08 2.52 18.99
C MET A 1 -18.61 1.08 18.86
N ALA A 2 -18.24 0.61 17.67
CA ALA A 2 -17.74 -0.76 17.51
C ALA A 2 -16.37 -0.89 18.18
N SER A 3 -16.22 -1.83 19.12
CA SER A 3 -14.94 -2.11 19.78
C SER A 3 -14.00 -2.83 18.82
N MET A 4 -12.74 -2.39 18.76
CA MET A 4 -11.70 -3.03 17.94
C MET A 4 -10.64 -3.64 18.84
N ARG A 5 -10.44 -4.97 18.72
CA ARG A 5 -9.38 -5.71 19.41
C ARG A 5 -8.29 -6.05 18.41
N THR A 6 -7.06 -5.63 18.70
CA THR A 6 -5.89 -5.91 17.85
C THR A 6 -4.96 -6.89 18.55
N GLY A 7 -4.45 -7.88 17.83
CA GLY A 7 -3.40 -8.77 18.32
C GLY A 7 -2.35 -9.09 17.25
N GLU A 8 -1.16 -9.48 17.68
CA GLU A 8 -0.04 -9.78 16.79
C GLU A 8 0.20 -11.29 16.69
N ALA A 9 0.35 -11.78 15.46
CA ALA A 9 0.82 -13.12 15.15
C ALA A 9 2.36 -13.11 15.07
N LEU A 10 2.98 -14.17 15.58
CA LEU A 10 4.45 -14.30 15.61
C LEU A 10 5.04 -14.65 14.23
N THR A 11 4.26 -15.29 13.37
CA THR A 11 4.67 -15.72 12.02
C THR A 11 3.55 -15.48 11.03
N LEU A 12 3.91 -15.37 9.74
CA LEU A 12 2.92 -15.31 8.66
C LEU A 12 2.05 -16.57 8.62
N ALA A 13 2.63 -17.75 8.88
CA ALA A 13 1.89 -19.01 8.95
C ALA A 13 0.82 -18.97 10.06
N ALA A 14 1.15 -18.45 11.26
CA ALA A 14 0.18 -18.31 12.34
C ALA A 14 -0.97 -17.36 11.97
N LEU A 15 -0.68 -16.28 11.23
CA LEU A 15 -1.72 -15.40 10.70
C LEU A 15 -2.58 -16.10 9.64
N GLN A 16 -1.98 -16.90 8.76
CA GLN A 16 -2.70 -17.68 7.73
C GLN A 16 -3.64 -18.71 8.34
N THR A 17 -3.18 -19.48 9.33
CA THR A 17 -4.02 -20.42 10.06
C THR A 17 -5.20 -19.71 10.74
N TRP A 18 -4.94 -18.57 11.37
CA TRP A 18 -6.00 -17.76 11.99
C TRP A 18 -7.01 -17.25 10.96
N ALA A 19 -6.54 -16.67 9.85
CA ALA A 19 -7.39 -16.13 8.81
C ALA A 19 -8.25 -17.22 8.14
N GLN A 20 -7.67 -18.41 7.92
CA GLN A 20 -8.39 -19.56 7.39
C GLN A 20 -9.49 -20.04 8.34
N TYR A 21 -9.20 -20.15 9.64
CA TYR A 21 -10.18 -20.57 10.65
C TYR A 21 -11.39 -19.62 10.71
N HIS A 22 -11.17 -18.32 10.52
CA HIS A 22 -12.22 -17.31 10.53
C HIS A 22 -12.78 -16.99 9.13
N GLU A 23 -12.34 -17.70 8.08
CA GLU A 23 -12.74 -17.48 6.68
C GLU A 23 -12.59 -16.03 6.19
N VAL A 24 -11.55 -15.34 6.66
CA VAL A 24 -11.26 -13.93 6.32
C VAL A 24 -10.05 -13.81 5.40
N ALA A 25 -10.09 -12.81 4.51
CA ALA A 25 -8.97 -12.52 3.63
C ALA A 25 -7.84 -11.77 4.36
N ILE A 26 -6.59 -12.09 4.00
CA ILE A 26 -5.42 -11.31 4.45
C ILE A 26 -5.21 -10.14 3.49
N GLU A 27 -5.23 -8.93 4.02
CA GLU A 27 -4.75 -7.75 3.32
C GLU A 27 -3.25 -7.55 3.58
N ARG A 28 -2.51 -7.26 2.51
CA ARG A 28 -1.09 -6.90 2.56
C ARG A 28 -0.94 -5.40 2.35
N VAL A 29 -0.36 -4.72 3.33
CA VAL A 29 -0.01 -3.30 3.27
C VAL A 29 1.50 -3.18 3.30
N GLU A 30 2.09 -2.67 2.22
CA GLU A 30 3.53 -2.48 2.12
C GLU A 30 3.92 -1.02 2.39
N SER A 31 4.92 -0.85 3.26
CA SER A 31 5.73 0.37 3.43
C SER A 31 7.14 0.11 2.86
N TRP A 32 7.99 1.13 2.90
CA TRP A 32 9.39 1.02 2.49
C TRP A 32 10.22 0.16 3.46
N ASP A 33 9.90 0.15 4.75
CA ASP A 33 10.59 -0.54 5.84
C ASP A 33 9.90 -1.80 6.35
N VAL A 34 8.58 -1.92 6.16
CA VAL A 34 7.80 -3.04 6.70
C VAL A 34 6.72 -3.50 5.72
N VAL A 35 6.44 -4.80 5.72
CA VAL A 35 5.21 -5.38 5.17
C VAL A 35 4.30 -5.79 6.32
N VAL A 36 3.10 -5.23 6.35
CA VAL A 36 2.07 -5.59 7.33
C VAL A 36 1.05 -6.48 6.65
N HIS A 37 0.94 -7.71 7.14
CA HIS A 37 -0.16 -8.61 6.82
C HIS A 37 -1.24 -8.46 7.89
N ARG A 38 -2.48 -8.19 7.48
CA ARG A 38 -3.60 -8.03 8.40
C ARG A 38 -4.80 -8.84 7.96
N ALA A 39 -5.50 -9.43 8.92
CA ALA A 39 -6.79 -10.05 8.70
C ALA A 39 -7.77 -9.51 9.75
N GLU A 40 -9.03 -9.31 9.33
CA GLU A 40 -10.07 -8.71 10.17
C GLU A 40 -11.33 -9.55 10.15
N GLU A 41 -11.84 -9.91 11.33
CA GLU A 41 -13.11 -10.59 11.55
C GLU A 41 -14.08 -9.64 12.26
N VAL A 42 -15.36 -9.67 11.88
CA VAL A 42 -16.45 -9.06 12.65
C VAL A 42 -17.24 -10.16 13.32
N ARG A 43 -17.26 -10.17 14.65
CA ARG A 43 -18.01 -11.16 15.43
C ARG A 43 -19.49 -10.80 15.52
N ALA A 44 -20.31 -11.78 15.93
CA ALA A 44 -21.75 -11.63 16.07
C ALA A 44 -22.16 -10.53 17.08
N ASP A 45 -21.31 -10.23 18.07
CA ASP A 45 -21.50 -9.14 19.03
C ASP A 45 -21.14 -7.75 18.46
N GLY A 46 -20.73 -7.69 17.18
CA GLY A 46 -20.27 -6.47 16.51
C GLY A 46 -18.82 -6.08 16.83
N THR A 47 -18.09 -6.87 17.63
CA THR A 47 -16.68 -6.61 17.93
C THR A 47 -15.82 -6.94 16.72
N ARG A 48 -14.90 -6.02 16.36
CA ARG A 48 -13.91 -6.25 15.29
C ARG A 48 -12.62 -6.80 15.86
N HIS A 49 -12.17 -7.94 15.35
CA HIS A 49 -10.91 -8.56 15.71
C HIS A 49 -9.92 -8.41 14.54
N ARG A 50 -8.81 -7.72 14.79
CA ARG A 50 -7.72 -7.54 13.83
C ARG A 50 -6.51 -8.35 14.29
N ARG A 51 -6.01 -9.23 13.42
CA ARG A 51 -4.74 -9.94 13.63
C ARG A 51 -3.69 -9.43 12.65
N LEU A 52 -2.49 -9.14 13.15
CA LEU A 52 -1.40 -8.53 12.38
C LEU A 52 -0.14 -9.40 12.41
N TYR A 53 0.58 -9.50 11.31
CA TYR A 53 1.97 -9.94 11.26
C TYR A 53 2.80 -8.88 10.55
N ARG A 54 3.95 -8.52 11.11
CA ARG A 54 4.86 -7.50 10.59
C ARG A 54 6.17 -8.13 10.16
N GLU A 55 6.51 -7.98 8.88
CA GLU A 55 7.79 -8.38 8.33
C GLU A 55 8.63 -7.11 8.10
N THR A 56 9.61 -6.87 8.97
CA THR A 56 10.51 -5.72 8.86
C THR A 56 11.67 -6.05 7.94
N PHE A 57 11.97 -5.16 6.99
CA PHE A 57 13.11 -5.32 6.12
C PHE A 57 14.43 -5.04 6.86
N PRO A 58 15.53 -5.76 6.54
CA PRO A 58 16.85 -5.40 7.02
C PRO A 58 17.18 -3.93 6.65
N PRO A 59 17.91 -3.18 7.50
CA PRO A 59 18.14 -1.74 7.30
C PRO A 59 18.67 -1.37 5.91
N VAL A 60 19.61 -2.15 5.37
CA VAL A 60 20.17 -1.93 4.03
C VAL A 60 19.11 -2.04 2.92
N ILE A 61 18.16 -2.96 3.07
CA ILE A 61 17.05 -3.13 2.13
C ILE A 61 16.04 -2.00 2.30
N ALA A 62 15.72 -1.64 3.54
CA ALA A 62 14.80 -0.54 3.84
C ALA A 62 15.30 0.80 3.24
N ILE A 63 16.60 1.10 3.34
CA ILE A 63 17.20 2.31 2.71
C ILE A 63 17.03 2.29 1.19
N LYS A 64 17.34 1.17 0.53
CA LYS A 64 17.18 1.02 -0.92
C LYS A 64 15.72 1.18 -1.36
N ARG A 65 14.79 0.60 -0.59
CA ARG A 65 13.34 0.74 -0.82
C ARG A 65 12.88 2.18 -0.61
N ARG A 66 13.34 2.83 0.47
CA ARG A 66 13.05 4.25 0.77
C ARG A 66 13.48 5.15 -0.39
N ALA A 67 14.71 4.98 -0.87
CA ALA A 67 15.23 5.74 -2.00
C ALA A 67 14.36 5.56 -3.25
N ASN A 68 13.83 4.36 -3.48
CA ASN A 68 12.96 4.02 -4.61
C ASN A 68 11.48 3.98 -4.21
N THR A 69 11.03 4.89 -3.36
CA THR A 69 9.60 5.07 -3.07
C THR A 69 9.13 6.40 -3.64
N PHE A 70 8.05 6.36 -4.41
CA PHE A 70 7.53 7.47 -5.18
C PHE A 70 6.11 7.86 -4.74
N THR A 71 5.83 9.14 -4.72
CA THR A 71 4.48 9.68 -4.61
C THR A 71 4.02 10.00 -6.01
N VAL A 72 2.92 9.38 -6.44
CA VAL A 72 2.31 9.58 -7.74
C VAL A 72 0.97 10.25 -7.54
N GLU A 73 0.80 11.40 -8.16
CA GLU A 73 -0.46 12.13 -8.23
C GLU A 73 -1.10 11.91 -9.59
N ALA A 74 -2.36 11.50 -9.60
CA ALA A 74 -3.14 11.31 -10.81
C ALA A 74 -4.51 11.98 -10.68
N VAL A 75 -5.05 12.42 -11.80
CA VAL A 75 -6.36 13.07 -11.89
C VAL A 75 -7.18 12.45 -13.00
N HIS A 76 -8.50 12.42 -12.82
CA HIS A 76 -9.46 12.21 -13.90
C HIS A 76 -10.70 13.08 -13.66
N GLU A 77 -11.54 13.24 -14.67
CA GLU A 77 -12.68 14.18 -14.62
C GLU A 77 -14.03 13.46 -14.74
N PRO A 78 -14.54 12.82 -13.66
CA PRO A 78 -15.86 12.24 -13.67
C PRO A 78 -16.93 13.34 -13.67
N ALA A 79 -17.84 13.30 -14.66
CA ALA A 79 -19.00 14.19 -14.75
C ALA A 79 -18.67 15.70 -14.64
N GLY A 80 -17.53 16.13 -15.17
CA GLY A 80 -17.10 17.52 -15.18
C GLY A 80 -16.47 18.05 -13.89
N ALA A 81 -16.25 17.20 -12.88
CA ALA A 81 -15.51 17.54 -11.67
C ALA A 81 -14.13 16.87 -11.65
N GLN A 82 -13.11 17.53 -11.10
CA GLN A 82 -11.77 16.94 -10.98
C GLN A 82 -11.68 16.01 -9.76
N CYS A 83 -11.30 14.75 -10.00
CA CYS A 83 -11.06 13.76 -8.95
C CYS A 83 -9.58 13.42 -8.86
N PHE A 84 -8.95 13.80 -7.75
CA PHE A 84 -7.53 13.60 -7.49
C PHE A 84 -7.25 12.31 -6.72
N HIS A 85 -6.14 11.66 -7.06
CA HIS A 85 -5.68 10.42 -6.44
C HIS A 85 -4.17 10.47 -6.20
N VAL A 86 -3.78 10.32 -4.94
CA VAL A 86 -2.37 10.24 -4.54
C VAL A 86 -2.03 8.82 -4.09
N ARG A 87 -0.90 8.28 -4.55
CA ARG A 87 -0.42 6.95 -4.15
C ARG A 87 1.07 6.98 -3.85
N VAL A 88 1.45 6.39 -2.72
CA VAL A 88 2.84 6.10 -2.38
C VAL A 88 3.17 4.68 -2.84
N ILE A 89 4.15 4.54 -3.73
CA ILE A 89 4.51 3.30 -4.40
C ILE A 89 6.01 3.02 -4.25
N THR A 90 6.35 1.84 -3.76
CA THR A 90 7.70 1.26 -3.89
C THR A 90 7.62 0.20 -4.99
N PRO A 91 7.98 0.51 -6.25
CA PRO A 91 7.94 -0.48 -7.32
C PRO A 91 8.92 -1.61 -7.04
N ARG A 92 8.53 -2.83 -7.41
CA ARG A 92 9.46 -3.97 -7.39
C ARG A 92 10.30 -3.91 -8.65
N LEU A 93 11.61 -3.73 -8.49
CA LEU A 93 12.55 -3.75 -9.60
C LEU A 93 12.94 -5.21 -9.86
N SER A 94 12.63 -5.72 -11.05
CA SER A 94 13.17 -6.98 -11.57
C SER A 94 14.68 -6.83 -11.78
N GLY A 95 15.46 -7.82 -11.38
CA GLY A 95 16.91 -7.79 -11.58
C GLY A 95 17.24 -7.83 -13.07
N GLY A 96 17.81 -6.74 -13.61
CA GLY A 96 18.38 -6.69 -14.96
C GLY A 96 17.61 -5.85 -15.98
N GLU A 97 16.38 -5.40 -15.67
CA GLU A 97 15.62 -4.52 -16.57
C GLU A 97 15.93 -3.04 -16.29
N LEU A 98 16.42 -2.32 -17.30
CA LEU A 98 16.63 -0.87 -17.28
C LEU A 98 15.30 -0.12 -17.47
N VAL A 99 14.32 -0.39 -16.61
CA VAL A 99 13.09 0.42 -16.59
C VAL A 99 13.23 1.50 -15.52
N ASP A 100 12.91 2.74 -15.90
CA ASP A 100 12.88 3.85 -14.96
C ASP A 100 11.93 3.53 -13.77
N PRO A 101 12.43 3.56 -12.52
CA PRO A 101 11.60 3.30 -11.35
C PRO A 101 10.42 4.28 -11.20
N GLY A 102 10.56 5.52 -11.68
CA GLY A 102 9.47 6.50 -11.69
C GLY A 102 8.31 6.03 -12.56
N TYR A 103 8.60 5.68 -13.81
CA TYR A 103 7.63 5.12 -14.73
C TYR A 103 6.96 3.84 -14.20
N LEU A 104 7.71 2.91 -13.59
CA LEU A 104 7.11 1.74 -12.94
C LEU A 104 6.16 2.12 -11.80
N ALA A 105 6.50 3.15 -11.02
CA ALA A 105 5.64 3.64 -9.96
C ALA A 105 4.32 4.20 -10.51
N GLU A 106 4.35 4.90 -11.65
CA GLU A 106 3.16 5.40 -12.34
C GLU A 106 2.23 4.27 -12.76
N LEU A 107 2.76 3.26 -13.46
CA LEU A 107 1.99 2.10 -13.91
C LEU A 107 1.31 1.38 -12.73
N VAL A 108 2.06 1.16 -11.65
CA VAL A 108 1.50 0.52 -10.44
C VAL A 108 0.47 1.41 -9.76
N ALA A 109 0.69 2.73 -9.70
CA ALA A 109 -0.27 3.68 -9.13
C ALA A 109 -1.59 3.66 -9.90
N VAL A 110 -1.53 3.80 -11.23
CA VAL A 110 -2.69 3.76 -12.13
C VAL A 110 -3.45 2.45 -11.97
N ALA A 111 -2.76 1.30 -12.01
CA ALA A 111 -3.39 -0.01 -11.83
C ALA A 111 -4.09 -0.14 -10.46
N ARG A 112 -3.45 0.35 -9.39
CA ARG A 112 -4.03 0.36 -8.03
C ARG A 112 -5.24 1.29 -7.93
N ILE A 113 -5.20 2.46 -8.57
CA ILE A 113 -6.33 3.39 -8.61
C ILE A 113 -7.49 2.75 -9.36
N GLN A 114 -7.28 2.26 -10.59
CA GLN A 114 -8.33 1.58 -11.35
C GLN A 114 -8.98 0.45 -10.53
N ARG A 115 -8.16 -0.45 -9.95
CA ARG A 115 -8.68 -1.60 -9.18
C ARG A 115 -9.54 -1.17 -7.99
N LYS A 116 -9.18 -0.09 -7.29
CA LYS A 116 -9.86 0.35 -6.06
C LYS A 116 -10.96 1.38 -6.31
N CYS A 117 -10.88 2.15 -7.39
CA CYS A 117 -11.66 3.36 -7.58
C CYS A 117 -12.57 3.31 -8.81
N ARG A 118 -12.43 2.32 -9.70
CA ARG A 118 -13.33 2.16 -10.86
C ARG A 118 -14.80 2.12 -10.45
N ALA A 119 -15.15 1.30 -9.46
CA ALA A 119 -16.53 1.22 -8.97
C ALA A 119 -16.99 2.45 -8.16
N ARG A 120 -16.06 3.28 -7.67
CA ARG A 120 -16.35 4.40 -6.77
C ARG A 120 -16.48 5.73 -7.52
N CYS A 121 -15.56 6.02 -8.43
CA CYS A 121 -15.54 7.28 -9.18
C CYS A 121 -15.41 7.07 -10.70
N GLY A 122 -15.26 5.83 -11.19
CA GLY A 122 -15.09 5.56 -12.63
C GLY A 122 -13.65 5.71 -13.12
N ALA A 123 -12.66 5.82 -12.23
CA ALA A 123 -11.25 5.89 -12.61
C ALA A 123 -10.81 4.61 -13.35
N THR A 124 -10.21 4.78 -14.52
CA THR A 124 -9.63 3.73 -15.37
C THR A 124 -8.24 4.16 -15.83
N ALA A 125 -7.42 3.21 -16.29
CA ALA A 125 -6.12 3.52 -16.86
C ALA A 125 -6.20 4.42 -18.09
N GLU A 126 -7.32 4.40 -18.80
CA GLU A 126 -7.56 5.19 -20.01
C GLU A 126 -7.96 6.65 -19.69
N ASN A 127 -8.59 6.90 -18.54
CA ASN A 127 -9.05 8.26 -18.17
C ASN A 127 -8.21 8.92 -17.07
N LEU A 128 -7.28 8.20 -16.46
CA LEU A 128 -6.33 8.74 -15.49
C LEU A 128 -5.16 9.43 -16.20
N ARG A 129 -4.89 10.67 -15.80
CA ARG A 129 -3.69 11.40 -16.17
C ARG A 129 -2.78 11.55 -14.96
N VAL A 130 -1.55 11.06 -15.05
CA VAL A 130 -0.50 11.34 -14.05
C VAL A 130 -0.12 12.81 -14.15
N LEU A 131 -0.12 13.51 -13.02
CA LEU A 131 0.28 14.91 -12.90
C LEU A 131 1.74 15.02 -12.47
N THR A 132 2.12 14.29 -11.42
CA THR A 132 3.46 14.32 -10.86
C THR A 132 3.88 12.92 -10.38
N THR A 133 5.18 12.67 -10.49
CA THR A 133 5.84 11.49 -9.95
C THR A 133 7.13 11.94 -9.29
N GLU A 134 7.16 11.89 -7.96
CA GLU A 134 8.28 12.40 -7.18
C GLU A 134 8.79 11.36 -6.20
N ARG A 135 10.09 11.41 -5.86
CA ARG A 135 10.61 10.58 -4.77
C ARG A 135 9.98 11.06 -3.46
N THR A 136 9.31 10.15 -2.77
CA THR A 136 8.60 10.44 -1.50
C THR A 136 9.57 10.88 -0.41
N TYR A 137 10.78 10.34 -0.43
CA TYR A 137 11.82 10.66 0.53
C TYR A 137 13.01 11.27 -0.22
N SER A 138 13.11 12.60 -0.20
CA SER A 138 14.27 13.31 -0.72
C SER A 138 15.53 12.94 0.06
N ALA A 139 16.67 12.78 -0.62
CA ALA A 139 17.97 12.48 0.01
C ALA A 139 18.41 13.53 1.07
N HIS A 140 17.85 14.75 1.01
CA HIS A 140 18.18 15.86 1.92
C HIS A 140 17.34 15.94 3.20
N ARG A 141 16.46 14.96 3.47
CA ARG A 141 15.76 14.87 4.76
C ARG A 141 16.12 13.58 5.49
N PRO A 142 17.07 13.64 6.45
CA PRO A 142 17.12 12.66 7.52
C PRO A 142 15.70 12.55 8.09
N SER A 143 15.19 11.34 8.23
CA SER A 143 13.85 11.13 8.75
C SER A 143 13.77 11.70 10.17
N ASP A 144 12.98 12.75 10.38
CA ASP A 144 12.65 13.32 11.71
C ASP A 144 11.80 12.38 12.58
N TRP A 145 11.87 11.07 12.35
CA TRP A 145 11.23 10.06 13.19
C TRP A 145 12.08 9.86 14.44
N LYS A 146 11.77 10.63 15.50
CA LYS A 146 12.12 10.26 16.87
C LYS A 146 11.32 9.01 17.23
N GLY A 147 12.05 7.94 17.57
CA GLY A 147 11.49 6.74 18.20
C GLY A 147 10.99 7.00 19.61
#